data_AF-A0A952IX86-F1
#
_entry.id   AF-A0A952IX86-F1
#
_cell.length_a   1.000
_cell.length_b   1.000
_cell.length_c   1.000
_cell.angle_alpha   90.00
_cell.angle_beta   90.00
_cell.angle_gamma   90.00
#
_symmetry.space_group_name_H-M   'P 1'
#
loop_
_entity.id
_entity.type
_entity.pdbx_description
1 polymer ?
#
loop_
_entity_poly.entity_id
_entity_poly.type
_entity_poly.pdbx_seq_one_letter_code
_entity_poly.pdbx_strand_id
1 'polypeptide(L)'
;MEQTDLLRELELEKARLENRKLTSEIDELNRAWWKRAGYLGSVVPIIIAIVGFLTALMTGFFDTRQVNLENDIAKLESEKARIEEQTDDLRTAVNDAYLRLKIAVSEYGYAANHIRVCGQIPNDVIDSVDRSAGIFPQLGEYADQLLDCIDTVHLLIPLVAEEYTRTQTIVDLIPVEDSLKELKPVRGYPSLLQANDDRVYDLDTSRFFDNIQAYEILRQSEE
;
A
#
# COMPACT_ATOMS: atom_id res chain seq x y z
N MET A 1 45.56 49.88 -47.36
CA MET A 1 44.83 49.46 -48.58
C MET A 1 44.49 47.96 -48.51
N GLU A 2 45.39 47.11 -48.03
CA GLU A 2 45.14 45.66 -47.88
C GLU A 2 43.99 45.29 -46.91
N GLN A 3 43.82 46.00 -45.79
CA GLN A 3 42.72 45.75 -44.84
C GLN A 3 41.32 46.03 -45.39
N THR A 4 41.18 47.02 -46.28
CA THR A 4 39.87 47.39 -46.83
C THR A 4 39.39 46.39 -47.88
N ASP A 5 40.32 45.75 -48.60
CA ASP A 5 40.00 44.73 -49.59
C ASP A 5 39.58 43.41 -48.92
N LEU A 6 40.28 43.03 -47.83
CA LEU A 6 39.91 41.88 -46.99
C LEU A 6 38.50 42.01 -46.40
N LEU A 7 38.14 43.18 -45.87
CA LEU A 7 36.80 43.42 -45.32
C LEU A 7 35.72 43.29 -46.39
N ARG A 8 35.97 43.82 -47.58
CA ARG A 8 35.03 43.75 -48.70
C ARG A 8 34.84 42.31 -49.20
N GLU A 9 35.90 41.50 -49.22
CA GLU A 9 35.82 40.09 -49.57
C GLU A 9 34.99 39.30 -48.55
N LEU A 10 35.18 39.56 -47.26
CA LEU A 10 34.45 38.94 -46.16
C LEU A 10 32.95 39.28 -46.19
N GLU A 11 32.61 40.53 -46.52
CA GLU A 11 31.21 40.96 -46.70
C GLU A 11 30.53 40.25 -47.88
N LEU A 12 31.25 40.09 -49.00
CA LEU A 12 30.74 39.36 -50.16
C LEU A 12 30.53 37.88 -49.88
N GLU A 13 31.43 37.26 -49.11
CA GLU A 13 31.31 35.86 -48.70
C GLU A 13 30.11 35.67 -47.75
N LYS A 14 29.93 36.58 -46.79
CA LYS A 14 28.78 36.57 -45.89
C LYS A 14 27.46 36.70 -46.66
N ALA A 15 27.37 37.63 -47.61
CA ALA A 15 26.18 37.81 -48.43
C ALA A 15 25.85 36.55 -49.27
N ARG A 16 26.87 35.85 -49.78
CA ARG A 16 26.69 34.58 -50.51
C ARG A 16 26.19 33.46 -49.59
N LEU A 17 26.69 33.38 -48.37
CA LEU A 17 26.25 32.40 -47.38
C LEU A 17 24.81 32.65 -46.93
N GLU A 18 24.44 33.91 -46.69
CA GLU A 18 23.07 34.29 -46.36
C GLU A 18 22.09 33.95 -47.50
N ASN A 19 22.47 34.20 -48.75
CA ASN A 19 21.65 33.86 -49.92
C ASN A 19 21.45 32.34 -50.04
N ARG A 20 22.53 31.54 -49.84
CA ARG A 20 22.45 30.07 -49.83
C ARG A 20 21.56 29.55 -48.70
N LYS A 21 21.67 30.14 -47.50
CA LYS A 21 20.80 29.81 -46.36
C LYS A 21 19.33 30.08 -46.68
N LEU A 22 19.00 31.27 -47.17
CA LEU A 22 17.64 31.64 -47.56
C LEU A 22 17.10 30.71 -48.65
N THR A 23 17.92 30.34 -49.62
CA THR A 23 17.52 29.38 -50.66
C THR A 23 17.21 28.01 -50.08
N SER A 24 18.03 27.53 -49.13
CA SER A 24 17.77 26.26 -48.44
C SER A 24 16.51 26.29 -47.58
N GLU A 25 16.22 27.41 -46.92
CA GLU A 25 15.01 27.59 -46.12
C GLU A 25 13.76 27.64 -47.00
N ILE A 26 13.83 28.31 -48.17
CA ILE A 26 12.75 28.34 -49.16
C ILE A 26 12.51 26.94 -49.73
N ASP A 27 13.56 26.20 -50.07
CA ASP A 27 13.44 24.82 -50.55
C ASP A 27 12.83 23.89 -49.49
N GLU A 28 13.15 24.10 -48.21
CA GLU A 28 12.56 23.35 -47.11
C GLU A 28 11.09 23.74 -46.86
N LEU A 29 10.75 25.03 -47.00
CA LEU A 29 9.38 25.53 -46.93
C LEU A 29 8.52 25.07 -48.11
N ASN A 30 9.11 24.89 -49.30
CA ASN A 30 8.38 24.40 -50.47
C ASN A 30 8.15 22.88 -50.45
N ARG A 31 8.85 22.13 -49.58
CA ARG A 31 8.54 20.70 -49.38
C ARG A 31 7.19 20.55 -48.71
N ALA A 32 6.42 19.59 -49.22
CA ALA A 32 5.18 19.13 -48.58
C ALA A 32 5.42 18.82 -47.10
N TRP A 33 4.47 19.18 -46.25
CA TRP A 33 4.60 19.12 -44.79
C TRP A 33 5.03 17.74 -44.27
N TRP A 34 4.59 16.64 -44.90
CA TRP A 34 4.98 15.27 -44.53
C TRP A 34 6.42 14.88 -44.90
N LYS A 35 7.11 15.66 -45.73
CA LYS A 35 8.53 15.43 -46.10
C LYS A 35 9.50 16.26 -45.26
N ARG A 36 9.01 17.12 -44.36
CA ARG A 36 9.85 17.94 -43.49
C ARG A 36 10.30 17.09 -42.30
N ALA A 37 11.61 17.04 -42.04
CA ALA A 37 12.20 16.17 -41.01
C ALA A 37 11.63 16.46 -39.60
N GLY A 38 11.34 17.73 -39.29
CA GLY A 38 10.73 18.12 -38.01
C GLY A 38 9.33 17.54 -37.77
N TYR A 39 8.54 17.30 -38.84
CA TYR A 39 7.20 16.70 -38.71
C TYR A 39 7.29 15.18 -38.53
N LEU A 40 8.23 14.51 -39.17
CA LEU A 40 8.44 13.07 -38.97
C LEU A 40 8.86 12.76 -37.53
N GLY A 41 9.70 13.61 -36.92
CA GLY A 41 10.12 13.44 -35.52
C GLY A 41 8.97 13.44 -34.52
N SER A 42 7.93 14.24 -34.74
CA SER A 42 6.76 14.33 -33.84
C SER A 42 5.65 13.33 -34.18
N VAL A 43 5.45 12.99 -35.46
CA VAL A 43 4.35 12.12 -35.90
C VAL A 43 4.65 10.63 -35.70
N VAL A 44 5.91 10.21 -35.87
CA VAL A 44 6.31 8.80 -35.71
C VAL A 44 5.93 8.20 -34.34
N PRO A 45 6.25 8.82 -33.18
CA PRO A 45 5.88 8.26 -31.88
C PRO A 45 4.36 8.18 -31.69
N ILE A 46 3.59 9.11 -32.27
CA ILE A 46 2.12 9.08 -32.23
C ILE A 46 1.59 7.87 -33.00
N ILE A 47 2.13 7.60 -34.20
CA ILE A 47 1.74 6.42 -34.99
C ILE A 47 2.09 5.13 -34.25
N ILE A 48 3.28 5.05 -33.65
CA ILE A 48 3.70 3.89 -32.85
C ILE A 48 2.75 3.68 -31.66
N ALA A 49 2.37 4.75 -30.96
CA ALA A 49 1.41 4.68 -29.86
C ALA A 49 0.02 4.18 -30.33
N ILE A 50 -0.47 4.67 -31.48
CA ILE A 50 -1.75 4.23 -32.06
C ILE A 50 -1.70 2.74 -32.45
N VAL A 51 -0.62 2.30 -33.10
CA VAL A 51 -0.44 0.90 -33.48
C VAL A 51 -0.30 0.00 -32.24
N GLY A 52 0.43 0.46 -31.22
CA GLY A 52 0.55 -0.23 -29.93
C GLY A 52 -0.81 -0.37 -29.23
N PHE A 53 -1.61 0.68 -29.24
CA PHE A 53 -2.95 0.66 -28.67
C PHE A 53 -3.90 -0.27 -29.45
N LEU A 54 -3.89 -0.22 -30.79
CA LEU A 54 -4.70 -1.11 -31.63
C LEU A 54 -4.30 -2.58 -31.46
N THR A 55 -3.00 -2.86 -31.36
CA THR A 55 -2.51 -4.24 -31.10
C THR A 55 -2.89 -4.71 -29.70
N ALA A 56 -2.86 -3.85 -28.68
CA ALA A 56 -3.35 -4.18 -27.34
C ALA A 56 -4.87 -4.46 -27.32
N LEU A 57 -5.67 -3.72 -28.11
CA LEU A 57 -7.11 -3.98 -28.29
C LEU A 57 -7.36 -5.31 -29.01
N MET A 58 -6.67 -5.56 -30.14
CA MET A 58 -6.87 -6.78 -30.93
C MET A 58 -6.42 -8.05 -30.20
N THR A 59 -5.42 -7.95 -29.33
CA THR A 59 -4.94 -9.08 -28.52
C THR A 59 -5.82 -9.37 -27.32
N GLY A 60 -6.83 -8.55 -27.03
CA GLY A 60 -7.69 -8.71 -25.84
C GLY A 60 -6.90 -8.55 -24.53
N PHE A 61 -5.79 -7.83 -24.54
CA PHE A 61 -4.95 -7.63 -23.37
C PHE A 61 -5.74 -6.97 -22.23
N PHE A 62 -6.54 -5.95 -22.56
CA PHE A 62 -7.38 -5.25 -21.61
C PHE A 62 -8.50 -6.14 -21.06
N ASP A 63 -9.14 -6.94 -21.91
CA ASP A 63 -10.18 -7.88 -21.48
C ASP A 63 -9.60 -8.93 -20.51
N THR A 64 -8.43 -9.47 -20.82
CA THR A 64 -7.75 -10.45 -19.94
C THR A 64 -7.35 -9.83 -18.60
N ARG A 65 -6.84 -8.59 -18.62
CA ARG A 65 -6.52 -7.83 -17.40
C ARG A 65 -7.76 -7.56 -16.56
N GLN A 66 -8.88 -7.19 -17.20
CA GLN A 66 -10.13 -6.94 -16.51
C GLN A 66 -10.69 -8.22 -15.88
N VAL A 67 -10.71 -9.33 -16.62
CA VAL A 67 -11.15 -10.62 -16.10
C VAL A 67 -10.27 -11.09 -14.94
N ASN A 68 -8.95 -10.89 -15.02
CA ASN A 68 -8.05 -11.21 -13.90
C ASN A 68 -8.34 -10.35 -12.67
N LEU A 69 -8.57 -9.04 -12.85
CA LEU A 69 -8.95 -8.15 -11.75
C LEU A 69 -10.30 -8.54 -11.13
N GLU A 70 -11.29 -8.89 -11.94
CA GLU A 70 -12.59 -9.37 -11.46
C GLU A 70 -12.44 -10.70 -10.69
N ASN A 71 -11.61 -11.62 -11.17
CA ASN A 71 -11.30 -12.86 -10.45
C ASN A 71 -10.58 -12.60 -9.13
N ASP A 72 -9.62 -11.66 -9.10
CA ASP A 72 -8.91 -11.28 -7.87
C ASP A 72 -9.86 -10.64 -6.86
N ILE A 73 -10.78 -9.77 -7.31
CA ILE A 73 -11.83 -9.19 -6.46
C ILE A 73 -12.72 -10.30 -5.88
N ALA A 74 -13.24 -11.20 -6.73
CA ALA A 74 -14.09 -12.29 -6.28
C ALA A 74 -13.38 -13.22 -5.29
N LYS A 75 -12.08 -13.47 -5.51
CA LYS A 75 -11.25 -14.25 -4.59
C LYS A 75 -11.08 -13.54 -3.25
N LEU A 76 -10.78 -12.24 -3.26
CA LEU A 76 -10.64 -11.44 -2.04
C LEU A 76 -11.96 -11.34 -1.27
N GLU A 77 -13.10 -11.22 -1.95
CA GLU A 77 -14.42 -11.25 -1.33
C GLU A 77 -14.71 -12.60 -0.67
N SER A 78 -14.35 -13.71 -1.34
CA SER A 78 -14.48 -15.05 -0.76
C SER A 78 -13.56 -15.25 0.45
N GLU A 79 -12.32 -14.77 0.39
CA GLU A 79 -11.38 -14.83 1.52
C GLU A 79 -11.87 -13.99 2.70
N LYS A 80 -12.41 -12.80 2.43
CA LYS A 80 -13.05 -11.94 3.44
C LYS A 80 -14.21 -12.66 4.12
N ALA A 81 -15.15 -13.22 3.35
CA ALA A 81 -16.30 -13.93 3.91
C ALA A 81 -15.87 -15.13 4.78
N ARG A 82 -14.83 -15.87 4.35
CA ARG A 82 -14.26 -16.97 5.14
C ARG A 82 -13.63 -16.49 6.45
N ILE A 83 -12.91 -15.37 6.43
CA ILE A 83 -12.29 -14.80 7.64
C ILE A 83 -13.37 -14.29 8.60
N GLU A 84 -14.44 -13.68 8.08
CA GLU A 84 -15.60 -13.26 8.88
C GLU A 84 -16.27 -14.46 9.55
N GLU A 85 -16.52 -15.55 8.82
CA GLU A 85 -17.05 -16.81 9.37
C GLU A 85 -16.13 -17.39 10.46
N GLN A 86 -14.82 -17.45 10.22
CA GLN A 86 -13.85 -17.92 11.23
C GLN A 86 -13.83 -17.03 12.48
N THR A 87 -14.03 -15.73 12.31
CA THR A 87 -14.08 -14.77 13.43
C THR A 87 -15.34 -14.99 14.27
N ASP A 88 -16.48 -15.22 13.62
CA ASP A 88 -17.75 -15.53 14.30
C ASP A 88 -17.71 -16.89 15.02
N ASP A 89 -17.10 -17.91 14.42
CA ASP A 89 -16.86 -19.21 15.06
C ASP A 89 -15.99 -19.08 16.30
N LEU A 90 -14.85 -18.36 16.18
CA LEU A 90 -13.96 -18.10 17.31
C LEU A 90 -14.68 -17.33 18.43
N ARG A 91 -15.49 -16.33 18.07
CA ARG A 91 -16.30 -15.59 19.03
C ARG A 91 -17.28 -16.48 19.78
N THR A 92 -17.95 -17.37 19.05
CA THR A 92 -18.88 -18.34 19.65
C THR A 92 -18.17 -19.28 20.61
N ALA A 93 -16.98 -19.75 20.24
CA ALA A 93 -16.15 -20.59 21.10
C ALA A 93 -15.66 -19.86 22.36
N VAL A 94 -15.22 -18.60 22.24
CA VAL A 94 -14.82 -17.76 23.39
C VAL A 94 -16.00 -17.53 24.34
N ASN A 95 -17.17 -17.23 23.80
CA ASN A 95 -18.39 -17.04 24.60
C ASN A 95 -18.82 -18.32 25.34
N ASP A 96 -18.77 -19.48 24.68
CA ASP A 96 -19.07 -20.77 25.33
C ASP A 96 -18.06 -21.08 26.44
N ALA A 97 -16.76 -20.87 26.18
CA ALA A 97 -15.72 -21.05 27.19
C ALA A 97 -15.92 -20.14 28.42
N TYR A 98 -16.29 -18.87 28.18
CA TYR A 98 -16.63 -17.93 29.26
C TYR A 98 -17.84 -18.39 30.08
N LEU A 99 -18.94 -18.79 29.42
CA LEU A 99 -20.13 -19.27 30.11
C LEU A 99 -19.85 -20.52 30.95
N ARG A 100 -19.05 -21.46 30.43
CA ARG A 100 -18.60 -22.64 31.17
C ARG A 100 -17.76 -22.28 32.39
N LEU A 101 -16.83 -21.34 32.24
CA LEU A 101 -16.03 -20.84 33.37
C LEU A 101 -16.93 -20.23 34.45
N LYS A 102 -17.90 -19.40 34.05
CA LYS A 102 -18.85 -18.77 34.96
C LYS A 102 -19.70 -19.80 35.72
N ILE A 103 -20.19 -20.83 35.04
CA ILE A 103 -20.91 -21.96 35.67
C ILE A 103 -19.98 -22.67 36.67
N ALA A 104 -18.76 -23.02 36.27
CA ALA A 104 -17.80 -23.72 37.14
C ALA A 104 -17.46 -22.91 38.40
N VAL A 105 -17.26 -21.59 38.27
CA VAL A 105 -17.04 -20.68 39.41
C VAL A 105 -18.25 -20.68 40.35
N SER A 106 -19.46 -20.65 39.79
CA SER A 106 -20.69 -20.67 40.58
C SER A 106 -20.91 -22.02 41.29
N GLU A 107 -20.68 -23.15 40.61
CA GLU A 107 -20.78 -24.49 41.18
C GLU A 107 -19.75 -24.70 42.30
N TYR A 108 -18.52 -24.23 42.09
CA TYR A 108 -17.49 -24.22 43.11
C TYR A 108 -17.91 -23.42 44.34
N GLY A 109 -18.44 -22.20 44.15
CA GLY A 109 -18.93 -21.37 45.24
C GLY A 109 -20.07 -22.04 46.04
N TYR A 110 -21.00 -22.70 45.34
CA TYR A 110 -22.05 -23.48 45.96
C TYR A 110 -21.50 -24.65 46.78
N ALA A 111 -20.60 -25.45 46.19
CA ALA A 111 -19.98 -26.61 46.86
C ALA A 111 -19.16 -26.19 48.09
N ALA A 112 -18.35 -25.13 47.96
CA ALA A 112 -17.56 -24.57 49.06
C ALA A 112 -18.45 -24.11 50.21
N ASN A 113 -19.56 -23.42 49.92
CA ASN A 113 -20.52 -23.01 50.92
C ASN A 113 -21.21 -24.21 51.59
N HIS A 114 -21.59 -25.22 50.82
CA HIS A 114 -22.21 -26.44 51.33
C HIS A 114 -21.27 -27.21 52.27
N ILE A 115 -19.98 -27.31 51.94
CA ILE A 115 -18.93 -27.89 52.79
C ILE A 115 -18.87 -27.15 54.14
N ARG A 116 -18.87 -25.82 54.14
CA ARG A 116 -18.83 -25.01 55.36
C ARG A 116 -20.07 -25.22 56.25
N VAL A 117 -21.25 -25.33 55.65
CA VAL A 117 -22.52 -25.45 56.38
C VAL A 117 -22.74 -26.85 56.97
N CYS A 118 -22.22 -27.91 56.35
CA CYS A 118 -22.45 -29.29 56.80
C CYS A 118 -21.70 -29.72 58.08
N GLY A 119 -20.86 -28.87 58.68
CA GLY A 119 -20.48 -28.94 60.10
C GLY A 119 -19.66 -30.15 60.59
N GLN A 120 -19.32 -31.11 59.74
CA GLN A 120 -18.55 -32.32 60.11
C GLN A 120 -17.22 -32.45 59.36
N ILE A 121 -16.79 -31.39 58.67
CA ILE A 121 -15.59 -31.43 57.83
C ILE A 121 -14.38 -30.92 58.64
N PRO A 122 -13.24 -31.63 58.61
CA PRO A 122 -12.00 -31.19 59.24
C PRO A 122 -11.57 -29.76 58.83
N ASN A 123 -11.05 -28.98 59.78
CA ASN A 123 -10.70 -27.56 59.57
C ASN A 123 -9.65 -27.37 58.47
N ASP A 124 -8.73 -28.32 58.29
CA ASP A 124 -7.70 -28.29 57.24
C ASP A 124 -8.31 -28.37 55.82
N VAL A 125 -9.43 -29.08 55.67
CA VAL A 125 -10.18 -29.11 54.42
C VAL A 125 -10.89 -27.78 54.17
N ILE A 126 -11.47 -27.17 55.20
CA ILE A 126 -12.08 -25.83 55.11
C ILE A 126 -11.03 -24.79 54.72
N ASP A 127 -9.85 -24.80 55.34
CA ASP A 127 -8.74 -23.89 55.01
C ASP A 127 -8.21 -24.08 53.58
N SER A 128 -8.30 -25.30 53.02
CA SER A 128 -7.93 -25.57 51.63
C SER A 128 -8.96 -25.04 50.64
N VAL A 129 -10.25 -25.16 50.96
CA VAL A 129 -11.38 -24.63 50.19
C VAL A 129 -11.40 -23.10 50.23
N ASP A 130 -11.08 -22.50 51.38
CA ASP A 130 -11.03 -21.04 51.54
C ASP A 130 -9.89 -20.42 50.74
N ARG A 131 -8.72 -21.07 50.70
CA ARG A 131 -7.59 -20.63 49.87
C ARG A 131 -7.88 -20.72 48.38
N SER A 132 -8.51 -21.81 47.94
CA SER A 132 -8.88 -21.96 46.53
C SER A 132 -10.05 -21.04 46.15
N ALA A 133 -10.98 -20.77 47.07
CA ALA A 133 -12.07 -19.80 46.89
C ALA A 133 -11.58 -18.36 46.71
N GLY A 134 -10.41 -18.00 47.25
CA GLY A 134 -9.81 -16.69 47.04
C GLY A 134 -9.31 -16.42 45.61
N ILE A 135 -9.06 -17.47 44.82
CA ILE A 135 -8.50 -17.36 43.45
C ILE A 135 -9.60 -17.16 42.40
N PHE A 136 -10.78 -17.72 42.62
CA PHE A 136 -11.88 -17.70 41.64
C PHE A 136 -12.47 -16.30 41.34
N PRO A 137 -12.61 -15.37 42.30
CA PRO A 137 -13.04 -14.00 42.01
C PRO A 137 -12.08 -13.28 41.06
N GLN A 138 -10.77 -13.50 41.20
CA GLN A 138 -9.76 -12.92 40.33
C GLN A 138 -9.86 -13.49 38.90
N LEU A 139 -10.10 -14.80 38.78
CA LEU A 139 -10.35 -15.45 37.48
C LEU A 139 -11.57 -14.89 36.75
N GLY A 140 -12.65 -14.58 37.48
CA GLY A 140 -13.83 -13.91 36.91
C GLY A 140 -13.50 -12.52 36.37
N GLU A 141 -12.79 -11.71 37.15
CA GLU A 141 -12.39 -10.36 36.76
C GLU A 141 -11.45 -10.36 35.54
N TYR A 142 -10.49 -11.29 35.46
CA TYR A 142 -9.63 -11.44 34.28
C TYR A 142 -10.40 -11.87 33.03
N ALA A 143 -11.41 -12.73 33.19
CA ALA A 143 -12.25 -13.16 32.07
C ALA A 143 -13.11 -12.00 31.53
N ASP A 144 -13.66 -11.18 32.42
CA ASP A 144 -14.42 -9.98 32.04
C ASP A 144 -13.51 -8.93 31.36
N GLN A 145 -12.30 -8.70 31.86
CA GLN A 145 -11.31 -7.79 31.22
C GLN A 145 -10.89 -8.27 29.82
N LEU A 146 -10.73 -9.57 29.63
CA LEU A 146 -10.41 -10.14 28.31
C LEU A 146 -11.55 -9.95 27.32
N LEU A 147 -12.80 -10.13 27.76
CA LEU A 147 -13.98 -9.89 26.92
C LEU A 147 -14.11 -8.41 26.53
N ASP A 148 -13.96 -7.50 27.49
CA ASP A 148 -13.97 -6.06 27.22
C ASP A 148 -12.89 -5.65 26.22
N CYS A 149 -11.70 -6.27 26.30
CA CYS A 149 -10.63 -6.05 25.33
C CYS A 149 -11.01 -6.54 23.93
N ILE A 150 -11.59 -7.74 23.82
CA ILE A 150 -12.05 -8.31 22.54
C ILE A 150 -13.14 -7.43 21.90
N ASP A 151 -14.13 -7.01 22.69
CA ASP A 151 -15.22 -6.15 22.21
C ASP A 151 -14.69 -4.76 21.79
N THR A 152 -13.75 -4.20 22.54
CA THR A 152 -13.11 -2.91 22.20
C THR A 152 -12.32 -3.01 20.89
N VAL A 153 -11.52 -4.06 20.71
CA VAL A 153 -10.76 -4.29 19.48
C VAL A 153 -11.72 -4.45 18.29
N HIS A 154 -12.82 -5.20 18.47
CA HIS A 154 -13.80 -5.39 17.42
C HIS A 154 -14.53 -4.10 17.02
N LEU A 155 -14.84 -3.21 17.98
CA LEU A 155 -15.38 -1.88 17.71
C LEU A 155 -14.39 -0.96 17.00
N LEU A 156 -13.09 -1.11 17.27
CA LEU A 156 -12.04 -0.30 16.65
C LEU A 156 -11.80 -0.67 15.18
N ILE A 157 -11.95 -1.93 14.80
CA ILE A 157 -11.72 -2.39 13.40
C ILE A 157 -12.54 -1.59 12.37
N PRO A 158 -13.89 -1.48 12.46
CA PRO A 158 -14.67 -0.72 11.48
C PRO A 158 -14.37 0.78 11.55
N LEU A 159 -14.08 1.32 12.73
CA LEU A 159 -13.75 2.74 12.90
C LEU A 159 -12.42 3.09 12.24
N VAL A 160 -11.41 2.23 12.39
CA VAL A 160 -10.11 2.35 11.72
C VAL A 160 -10.27 2.17 10.21
N ALA A 161 -11.12 1.25 9.75
CA ALA A 161 -11.40 1.06 8.33
C ALA A 161 -12.09 2.29 7.70
N GLU A 162 -13.02 2.91 8.41
CA GLU A 162 -13.70 4.14 7.98
C GLU A 162 -12.71 5.31 7.88
N GLU A 163 -11.92 5.55 8.93
CA GLU A 163 -10.91 6.62 8.94
C GLU A 163 -9.79 6.38 7.91
N TYR A 164 -9.40 5.11 7.68
CA TYR A 164 -8.49 4.76 6.60
C TYR A 164 -9.07 5.13 5.23
N THR A 165 -10.34 4.76 4.97
CA THR A 165 -11.03 5.08 3.71
C THR A 165 -11.14 6.60 3.50
N ARG A 166 -11.46 7.33 4.57
CA ARG A 166 -11.52 8.80 4.56
C ARG A 166 -10.15 9.42 4.27
N THR A 167 -9.11 8.92 4.92
CA THR A 167 -7.74 9.39 4.70
C THR A 167 -7.29 9.11 3.28
N GLN A 168 -7.57 7.92 2.75
CA GLN A 168 -7.26 7.56 1.37
C GLN A 168 -7.94 8.49 0.38
N THR A 169 -9.23 8.79 0.59
CA THR A 169 -9.99 9.74 -0.26
C THR A 169 -9.35 11.13 -0.25
N ILE A 170 -8.85 11.61 0.90
CA ILE A 170 -8.16 12.90 1.00
C ILE A 170 -6.81 12.84 0.29
N VAL A 171 -6.04 11.77 0.48
CA VAL A 171 -4.74 11.55 -0.16
C VAL A 171 -4.88 11.52 -1.68
N ASP A 172 -5.92 10.87 -2.21
CA ASP A 172 -6.19 10.77 -3.65
C ASP A 172 -6.52 12.14 -4.29
N LEU A 173 -6.96 13.13 -3.50
CA LEU A 173 -7.21 14.50 -3.95
C LEU A 173 -5.95 15.37 -4.00
N ILE A 174 -4.84 14.92 -3.42
CA ILE A 174 -3.59 15.69 -3.43
C ILE A 174 -2.98 15.63 -4.84
N PRO A 175 -2.71 16.78 -5.50
CA PRO A 175 -2.12 16.80 -6.83
C PRO A 175 -0.63 16.45 -6.74
N VAL A 176 -0.32 15.16 -6.70
CA VAL A 176 1.04 14.61 -6.78
C VAL A 176 1.31 14.02 -8.15
N GLU A 177 2.59 13.99 -8.56
CA GLU A 177 3.00 13.28 -9.78
C GLU A 177 2.57 11.80 -9.71
N ASP A 178 2.10 11.25 -10.83
CA ASP A 178 1.58 9.87 -10.86
C ASP A 178 2.64 8.83 -10.47
N SER A 179 3.91 9.12 -10.73
CA SER A 179 5.06 8.32 -10.29
C SER A 179 5.15 8.16 -8.76
N LEU A 180 4.72 9.16 -8.00
CA LEU A 180 4.75 9.14 -6.53
C LEU A 180 3.56 8.38 -5.94
N LYS A 181 2.45 8.29 -6.66
CA LYS A 181 1.26 7.52 -6.24
C LYS A 181 1.48 6.02 -6.28
N GLU A 182 2.43 5.56 -7.10
CA GLU A 182 2.74 4.15 -7.27
C GLU A 182 3.76 3.62 -6.25
N LEU A 183 4.31 4.49 -5.39
CA LEU A 183 5.30 4.12 -4.39
C LEU A 183 4.69 3.24 -3.29
N LYS A 184 5.38 2.13 -2.97
CA LYS A 184 4.95 1.17 -1.93
C LYS A 184 5.92 1.19 -0.75
N PRO A 185 5.44 1.12 0.51
CA PRO A 185 6.34 1.10 1.66
C PRO A 185 7.24 -0.15 1.66
N VAL A 186 8.53 0.04 1.94
CA VAL A 186 9.48 -1.07 2.10
C VAL A 186 9.29 -1.68 3.49
N ARG A 187 9.06 -2.99 3.54
CA ARG A 187 8.79 -3.69 4.80
C ARG A 187 9.98 -3.58 5.76
N GLY A 188 9.73 -3.07 6.96
CA GLY A 188 10.76 -2.89 7.99
C GLY A 188 11.45 -1.51 7.98
N TYR A 189 11.22 -0.69 6.96
CA TYR A 189 11.88 0.60 6.77
C TYR A 189 10.85 1.69 6.49
N PRO A 190 10.30 2.34 7.53
CA PRO A 190 9.17 3.26 7.40
C PRO A 190 9.50 4.54 6.61
N SER A 191 10.78 4.90 6.48
CA SER A 191 11.23 6.04 5.69
C SER A 191 11.43 5.73 4.20
N LEU A 192 11.36 4.46 3.79
CA LEU A 192 11.68 4.02 2.42
C LEU A 192 10.42 3.57 1.67
N LEU A 193 10.29 4.05 0.43
CA LEU A 193 9.24 3.67 -0.50
C LEU A 193 9.83 3.12 -1.80
N GLN A 194 9.38 1.96 -2.27
CA GLN A 194 9.82 1.33 -3.50
C GLN A 194 8.90 1.69 -4.67
N ALA A 195 9.50 2.12 -5.79
CA ALA A 195 8.83 2.34 -7.06
C ALA A 195 8.65 1.03 -7.85
N ASN A 196 7.81 1.06 -8.88
CA ASN A 196 7.59 -0.09 -9.76
C ASN A 196 8.82 -0.50 -10.60
N ASP A 197 9.84 0.35 -10.70
CA ASP A 197 11.12 0.09 -11.38
C ASP A 197 12.25 -0.31 -10.41
N ASP A 198 11.88 -0.77 -9.21
CA ASP A 198 12.74 -1.18 -8.09
C ASP A 198 13.55 -0.06 -7.42
N ARG A 199 13.53 1.17 -7.93
CA ARG A 199 14.18 2.30 -7.24
C ARG A 199 13.52 2.57 -5.90
N VAL A 200 14.32 3.01 -4.93
CA VAL A 200 13.82 3.32 -3.58
C VAL A 200 13.86 4.83 -3.37
N TYR A 201 12.71 5.41 -3.06
CA TYR A 201 12.57 6.78 -2.61
C TYR A 201 12.71 6.84 -1.10
N ASP A 202 13.64 7.67 -0.62
CA ASP A 202 13.82 7.94 0.80
C ASP A 202 13.13 9.25 1.18
N LEU A 203 12.24 9.16 2.17
CA LEU A 203 11.48 10.28 2.70
C LEU A 203 12.39 11.30 3.41
N ASP A 204 13.48 10.86 4.04
CA ASP A 204 14.35 11.74 4.82
C ASP A 204 15.23 12.61 3.92
N THR A 205 15.77 12.01 2.85
CA THR A 205 16.61 12.73 1.87
C THR A 205 15.84 13.29 0.68
N SER A 206 14.57 12.89 0.51
CA SER A 206 13.71 13.26 -0.62
C SER A 206 14.34 12.96 -1.98
N ARG A 207 14.95 11.77 -2.10
CA ARG A 207 15.69 11.34 -3.31
C ARG A 207 15.41 9.88 -3.64
N PHE A 208 15.50 9.58 -4.94
CA PHE A 208 15.55 8.22 -5.44
C PHE A 208 16.98 7.67 -5.38
N PHE A 209 17.11 6.48 -4.83
CA PHE A 209 18.31 5.66 -4.83
C PHE A 209 18.17 4.53 -5.85
N ASP A 210 19.27 4.19 -6.51
CA ASP A 210 19.33 2.96 -7.31
C ASP A 210 19.38 1.72 -6.40
N ASN A 211 19.21 0.53 -6.97
CA ASN A 211 19.17 -0.72 -6.20
C ASN A 211 20.45 -0.97 -5.39
N ILE A 212 21.60 -0.46 -5.83
CA ILE A 212 22.89 -0.65 -5.15
C ILE A 212 22.93 0.24 -3.91
N GLN A 213 22.60 1.52 -4.07
CA GLN A 213 22.53 2.50 -3.00
C GLN A 213 21.45 2.13 -1.97
N ALA A 214 20.29 1.67 -2.43
CA ALA A 214 19.23 1.19 -1.56
C ALA A 214 19.71 0.02 -0.70
N TYR A 215 20.44 -0.94 -1.27
CA TYR A 215 20.99 -2.07 -0.51
C TYR A 215 22.02 -1.61 0.54
N GLU A 216 22.86 -0.63 0.22
CA GLU A 216 23.81 -0.07 1.18
C GLU A 216 23.13 0.63 2.35
N ILE A 217 22.06 1.39 2.09
CA ILE A 217 21.25 2.04 3.13
C ILE A 217 20.58 0.99 4.03
N LEU A 218 19.93 -0.01 3.43
CA LEU A 218 19.27 -1.10 4.15
C LEU A 218 20.27 -1.85 5.04
N ARG A 219 21.47 -2.13 4.52
CA ARG A 219 22.54 -2.79 5.27
C ARG A 219 23.04 -1.94 6.45
N GLN A 220 23.19 -0.63 6.26
CA GLN A 220 23.62 0.27 7.34
C GLN A 220 22.58 0.40 8.45
N SER A 221 21.30 0.27 8.13
CA SER A 221 20.22 0.30 9.14
C SER A 221 20.03 -0.99 9.93
N GLU A 222 20.68 -2.09 9.55
CA GLU A 222 20.69 -3.35 10.31
C GLU A 222 21.86 -3.45 11.32
N GLU A 223 22.85 -2.55 11.24
CA GLU A 223 23.99 -2.43 12.17
C GLU A 223 23.69 -1.51 13.36
#